data_AF-A0A9E1BEM4-F1
#
_entry.id   AF-A0A9E1BEM4-F1
#
_cell.length_a   1.000
_cell.length_b   1.000
_cell.length_c   1.000
_cell.angle_alpha   90.00
_cell.angle_beta   90.00
_cell.angle_gamma   90.00
#
_symmetry.space_group_name_H-M   'P 1'
#
loop_
_entity.id
_entity.type
_entity.pdbx_description
1 polymer ?
#
loop_
_entity_poly.entity_id
_entity_poly.type
_entity_poly.pdbx_seq_one_letter_code
_entity_poly.pdbx_strand_id
1 'polypeptide(L)'
;MQLSRRLIVLATSGILTVIALFAICGAFAPSKVAQAGLCDLLSDEIVEFYEEEIAKEAVLSNKSGENVRAIAARFGIDEQKARCAILLFDLANRTGGGIDFPEIAKMSEFKMLAFAKQRGEIFSSTLPPGEKARLKQRASELIGIRL
;
A
#
# COMPACT_ATOMS: atom_id res chain seq x y z
N MET A 1 -19.53 8.60 -34.92
CA MET A 1 -19.65 9.02 -33.50
C MET A 1 -18.29 8.94 -32.85
N GLN A 2 -17.75 10.09 -32.46
CA GLN A 2 -16.49 10.20 -31.74
C GLN A 2 -16.66 9.68 -30.30
N LEU A 3 -16.22 8.44 -30.03
CA LEU A 3 -15.93 7.96 -28.67
C LEU A 3 -14.51 8.41 -28.29
N SER A 4 -14.28 9.71 -28.50
CA SER A 4 -13.03 10.42 -28.27
C SER A 4 -12.80 10.64 -26.77
N ARG A 5 -11.59 10.29 -26.33
CA ARG A 5 -10.81 11.02 -25.31
C ARG A 5 -11.28 10.99 -23.85
N ARG A 6 -12.36 10.27 -23.49
CA ARG A 6 -12.85 10.22 -22.09
C ARG A 6 -12.27 9.12 -21.20
N LEU A 7 -11.46 8.20 -21.73
CA LEU A 7 -10.80 7.15 -20.93
C LEU A 7 -9.32 7.46 -20.60
N ILE A 8 -8.82 8.63 -21.01
CA ILE A 8 -7.38 8.95 -20.94
C ILE A 8 -7.06 10.03 -19.86
N VAL A 9 -8.04 10.48 -19.07
CA VAL A 9 -7.84 11.52 -18.03
C VAL A 9 -7.94 10.97 -16.61
N LEU A 10 -7.26 9.86 -16.34
CA LEU A 10 -6.98 9.38 -14.96
C LEU A 10 -5.47 9.19 -14.74
N ALA A 11 -4.67 10.02 -15.41
CA ALA A 11 -3.24 9.83 -15.59
C ALA A 11 -2.35 10.85 -14.84
N THR A 12 -2.64 11.13 -13.56
CA THR A 12 -1.77 11.95 -12.67
C THR A 12 -1.50 11.29 -11.30
N SER A 13 -1.46 9.95 -11.22
CA SER A 13 -1.25 9.25 -9.93
C SER A 13 -0.81 7.77 -10.06
N GLY A 14 0.48 7.47 -10.24
CA GLY A 14 0.91 6.09 -10.58
C GLY A 14 1.80 5.33 -9.61
N ILE A 15 2.22 5.94 -8.50
CA ILE A 15 2.98 5.29 -7.40
C ILE A 15 2.36 5.69 -6.09
N LEU A 16 1.59 6.77 -6.12
CA LEU A 16 0.19 6.64 -5.79
C LEU A 16 -0.46 5.29 -6.17
N THR A 17 0.07 4.44 -7.08
CA THR A 17 -0.42 3.09 -7.45
C THR A 17 0.25 1.91 -6.76
N VAL A 18 1.41 2.04 -6.09
CA VAL A 18 1.86 1.00 -5.13
C VAL A 18 1.49 1.38 -3.71
N ILE A 19 1.51 2.67 -3.40
CA ILE A 19 0.65 3.19 -2.35
C ILE A 19 -0.78 2.72 -2.67
N ALA A 20 -1.37 2.96 -3.84
CA ALA A 20 -2.64 2.35 -4.29
C ALA A 20 -2.66 0.86 -4.63
N LEU A 21 -1.59 0.09 -4.43
CA LEU A 21 -1.75 -1.35 -4.23
C LEU A 21 -2.08 -1.59 -2.76
N PHE A 22 -1.31 -1.03 -1.84
CA PHE A 22 -1.58 -1.06 -0.40
C PHE A 22 -2.90 -0.38 -0.01
N ALA A 23 -3.31 0.58 -0.83
CA ALA A 23 -4.33 1.58 -0.61
C ALA A 23 -5.53 1.40 -1.58
N ILE A 24 -5.42 0.64 -2.69
CA ILE A 24 -6.54 0.29 -3.62
C ILE A 24 -6.59 -1.20 -4.11
N CYS A 25 -5.81 -2.20 -3.68
CA CYS A 25 -6.14 -3.64 -3.84
C CYS A 25 -7.38 -4.17 -3.07
N GLY A 26 -8.50 -3.61 -3.47
CA GLY A 26 -9.87 -4.06 -3.37
C GLY A 26 -10.62 -3.52 -4.59
N ALA A 27 -9.90 -3.03 -5.61
CA ALA A 27 -10.41 -2.86 -6.95
C ALA A 27 -9.29 -2.90 -8.00
N PHE A 28 -9.31 -4.01 -8.75
CA PHE A 28 -8.71 -4.24 -10.08
C PHE A 28 -7.19 -4.37 -10.18
N ALA A 29 -6.75 -5.60 -9.92
CA ALA A 29 -5.65 -6.17 -10.69
C ALA A 29 -6.16 -7.39 -11.48
N PRO A 30 -5.41 -7.86 -12.50
CA PRO A 30 -5.83 -8.91 -13.44
C PRO A 30 -6.33 -10.16 -12.70
N SER A 31 -7.03 -11.08 -13.37
CA SER A 31 -7.66 -12.29 -12.80
C SER A 31 -6.85 -13.10 -11.76
N LYS A 32 -5.52 -12.95 -11.70
CA LYS A 32 -4.65 -13.48 -10.66
C LYS A 32 -4.77 -12.80 -9.27
N VAL A 33 -5.15 -11.52 -9.21
CA VAL A 33 -5.35 -10.76 -7.96
C VAL A 33 -6.77 -10.88 -7.42
N ALA A 34 -7.76 -11.20 -8.29
CA ALA A 34 -9.13 -11.43 -7.85
C ALA A 34 -9.31 -12.67 -6.94
N GLN A 35 -8.28 -13.51 -6.79
CA GLN A 35 -8.27 -14.69 -5.92
C GLN A 35 -7.36 -14.55 -4.68
N ALA A 36 -6.51 -13.51 -4.61
CA ALA A 36 -5.56 -13.29 -3.52
C ALA A 36 -6.06 -12.16 -2.60
N GLY A 37 -5.87 -12.31 -1.28
CA GLY A 37 -6.16 -11.24 -0.33
C GLY A 37 -5.24 -10.03 -0.53
N LEU A 38 -5.63 -8.84 -0.03
CA LEU A 38 -4.76 -7.64 -0.03
C LEU A 38 -3.40 -7.98 0.57
N CYS A 39 -3.41 -8.67 1.71
CA CYS A 39 -2.17 -8.90 2.42
C CYS A 39 -1.27 -9.87 1.66
N ASP A 40 -1.84 -10.84 0.94
CA ASP A 40 -1.10 -11.78 0.11
C ASP A 40 -0.33 -11.12 -1.04
N LEU A 41 -0.72 -9.89 -1.41
CA LEU A 41 -0.02 -9.11 -2.43
C LEU A 41 1.23 -8.42 -1.90
N LEU A 42 1.44 -8.39 -0.59
CA LEU A 42 2.65 -7.80 0.02
C LEU A 42 3.86 -8.72 -0.19
N SER A 43 4.56 -8.51 -1.31
CA SER A 43 5.86 -9.12 -1.57
C SER A 43 7.01 -8.35 -0.92
N ASP A 44 8.17 -8.97 -0.80
CA ASP A 44 9.37 -8.32 -0.23
C ASP A 44 9.80 -7.10 -1.07
N GLU A 45 9.61 -7.12 -2.38
CA GLU A 45 9.90 -5.97 -3.25
C GLU A 45 8.97 -4.78 -2.97
N ILE A 46 7.73 -5.03 -2.55
CA ILE A 46 6.82 -3.96 -2.12
C ILE A 46 7.22 -3.42 -0.75
N VAL A 47 7.70 -4.28 0.16
CA VAL A 47 8.27 -3.84 1.44
C VAL A 47 9.47 -2.93 1.19
N GLU A 48 10.40 -3.36 0.35
CA GLU A 48 11.60 -2.60 -0.01
C GLU A 48 11.22 -1.26 -0.64
N PHE A 49 10.31 -1.26 -1.61
CA PHE A 49 9.80 -0.02 -2.20
C PHE A 49 9.23 0.93 -1.14
N TYR A 50 8.42 0.42 -0.22
CA TYR A 50 7.83 1.24 0.84
C TYR A 50 8.91 1.86 1.73
N GLU A 51 9.86 1.06 2.19
CA GLU A 51 10.92 1.50 3.08
C GLU A 51 11.87 2.49 2.41
N GLU A 52 12.23 2.25 1.15
CA GLU A 52 13.11 3.12 0.38
C GLU A 52 12.45 4.43 -0.07
N GLU A 53 11.15 4.41 -0.39
CA GLU A 53 10.49 5.52 -1.07
C GLU A 53 9.55 6.32 -0.20
N ILE A 54 8.97 5.69 0.83
CA ILE A 54 7.93 6.29 1.67
C ILE A 54 8.46 6.49 3.07
N ALA A 55 8.91 5.43 3.73
CA ALA A 55 9.39 5.52 5.10
C ALA A 55 10.77 6.19 5.18
N LYS A 56 11.63 5.97 4.18
CA LYS A 56 13.05 6.35 4.18
C LYS A 56 13.84 5.71 5.35
N GLU A 57 13.32 4.62 5.88
CA GLU A 57 13.90 3.84 6.99
C GLU A 57 13.30 2.43 7.01
N ALA A 58 13.97 1.50 7.71
CA ALA A 58 13.49 0.13 7.88
C ALA A 58 12.31 0.07 8.86
N VAL A 59 11.19 -0.51 8.44
CA VAL A 59 9.95 -0.61 9.21
C VAL A 59 9.62 -2.07 9.52
N LEU A 60 9.67 -2.92 8.49
CA LEU A 60 9.40 -4.34 8.54
C LEU A 60 10.66 -5.18 8.29
N SER A 61 11.57 -4.75 7.40
CA SER A 61 12.80 -5.50 7.06
C SER A 61 13.75 -5.69 8.25
N ASN A 62 13.69 -4.80 9.25
CA ASN A 62 14.45 -4.92 10.49
C ASN A 62 13.80 -5.84 11.55
N LYS A 63 12.61 -6.39 11.28
CA LYS A 63 11.94 -7.31 12.20
C LYS A 63 12.29 -8.74 11.84
N SER A 64 12.72 -9.52 12.83
CA SER A 64 12.85 -10.97 12.64
C SER A 64 11.48 -11.59 12.38
N GLY A 65 11.45 -12.71 11.65
CA GLY A 65 10.20 -13.46 11.45
C GLY A 65 9.56 -13.91 12.77
N GLU A 66 10.36 -14.14 13.81
CA GLU A 66 9.84 -14.44 15.16
C GLU A 66 9.06 -13.26 15.76
N ASN A 67 9.56 -12.02 15.60
CA ASN A 67 8.86 -10.82 16.06
C ASN A 67 7.52 -10.65 15.33
N VAL A 68 7.49 -10.88 14.01
CA VAL A 68 6.26 -10.78 13.22
C VAL A 68 5.25 -11.85 13.64
N ARG A 69 5.69 -13.09 13.85
CA ARG A 69 4.84 -14.17 14.37
C ARG A 69 4.30 -13.89 15.77
N ALA A 70 5.11 -13.30 16.65
CA ALA A 70 4.65 -12.91 17.98
C ALA A 70 3.55 -11.83 17.91
N ILE A 71 3.68 -10.86 17.01
CA ILE A 71 2.63 -9.86 16.73
C ILE A 71 1.37 -10.55 16.19
N ALA A 72 1.52 -11.43 15.20
CA ALA A 72 0.42 -12.17 14.60
C ALA A 72 -0.38 -12.95 15.66
N ALA A 73 0.32 -13.72 16.50
CA ALA A 73 -0.28 -14.46 17.61
C ALA A 73 -0.98 -13.56 18.64
N ARG A 74 -0.37 -12.42 19.01
CA ARG A 74 -0.94 -11.47 19.97
C ARG A 74 -2.29 -10.91 19.52
N PHE A 75 -2.49 -10.74 18.22
CA PHE A 75 -3.72 -10.16 17.66
C PHE A 75 -4.64 -11.18 17.01
N GLY A 76 -4.29 -12.48 17.03
CA GLY A 76 -5.09 -13.54 16.43
C GLY A 76 -5.25 -13.40 14.91
N ILE A 77 -4.19 -12.94 14.24
CA ILE A 77 -4.12 -12.80 12.77
C ILE A 77 -2.98 -13.66 12.22
N ASP A 78 -2.96 -13.90 10.92
CA ASP A 78 -1.82 -14.57 10.27
C ASP A 78 -0.61 -13.63 10.13
N GLU A 79 0.55 -14.23 9.81
CA GLU A 79 1.81 -13.50 9.67
C GLU A 79 1.75 -12.45 8.56
N GLN A 80 1.09 -12.76 7.45
CA GLN A 80 1.00 -11.88 6.29
C GLN A 80 0.18 -10.62 6.59
N LYS A 81 -0.95 -10.79 7.26
CA LYS A 81 -1.77 -9.69 7.75
C LYS A 81 -1.06 -8.87 8.81
N ALA A 82 -0.25 -9.49 9.66
CA ALA A 82 0.59 -8.75 10.62
C ALA A 82 1.61 -7.86 9.90
N ARG A 83 2.27 -8.36 8.84
CA ARG A 83 3.18 -7.57 7.99
C ARG A 83 2.45 -6.36 7.38
N CYS A 84 1.26 -6.55 6.82
CA CYS A 84 0.46 -5.45 6.29
C CYS A 84 0.04 -4.45 7.36
N ALA A 85 -0.43 -4.91 8.52
CA ALA A 85 -0.83 -4.05 9.61
C ALA A 85 0.34 -3.16 10.11
N ILE A 86 1.56 -3.68 10.12
CA ILE A 86 2.78 -2.93 10.47
C ILE A 86 3.01 -1.76 9.50
N LEU A 87 3.00 -2.01 8.20
CA LEU A 87 3.21 -0.96 7.20
C LEU A 87 2.07 0.06 7.18
N LEU A 88 0.83 -0.39 7.37
CA LEU A 88 -0.33 0.51 7.45
C LEU A 88 -0.28 1.41 8.70
N PHE A 89 0.16 0.86 9.83
CA PHE A 89 0.32 1.62 11.06
C PHE A 89 1.42 2.67 10.93
N ASP A 90 2.56 2.31 10.33
CA ASP A 90 3.63 3.28 10.04
C ASP A 90 3.15 4.40 9.11
N LEU A 91 2.46 4.05 8.01
CA LEU A 91 1.89 5.02 7.07
C LEU A 91 0.88 5.95 7.76
N ALA A 92 0.04 5.41 8.65
CA ALA A 92 -0.90 6.19 9.43
C ALA A 92 -0.18 7.20 10.32
N ASN A 93 0.86 6.79 11.03
CA ASN A 93 1.63 7.68 11.91
C ASN A 93 2.29 8.82 11.12
N ARG A 94 2.84 8.52 9.94
CA ARG A 94 3.46 9.55 9.07
C ARG A 94 2.47 10.55 8.49
N THR A 95 1.20 10.17 8.37
CA THR A 95 0.15 10.97 7.72
C THR A 95 -0.88 11.51 8.70
N GLY A 96 -0.61 11.43 10.01
CA GLY A 96 -1.51 11.93 11.06
C GLY A 96 -2.84 11.17 11.16
N GLY A 97 -2.85 9.88 10.83
CA GLY A 97 -4.03 9.02 10.78
C GLY A 97 -4.67 8.67 12.14
N GLY A 98 -3.97 8.90 13.25
CA GLY A 98 -4.52 8.82 14.61
C GLY A 98 -5.25 7.51 14.93
N ILE A 99 -4.68 6.39 14.51
CA ILE A 99 -5.27 5.05 14.71
C ILE A 99 -4.28 4.14 15.42
N ASP A 100 -4.78 3.32 16.33
CA ASP A 100 -3.95 2.38 17.05
C ASP A 100 -3.76 1.06 16.28
N PHE A 101 -2.60 0.43 16.46
CA PHE A 101 -2.27 -0.85 15.81
C PHE A 101 -3.36 -1.93 15.97
N PRO A 102 -3.96 -2.15 17.15
CA PRO A 102 -5.00 -3.17 17.32
C PRO A 102 -6.24 -2.91 16.46
N GLU A 103 -6.56 -1.65 16.17
CA GLU A 103 -7.67 -1.30 15.29
C GLU A 103 -7.35 -1.69 13.84
N ILE A 104 -6.15 -1.39 13.37
CA ILE A 104 -5.67 -1.82 12.05
C ILE A 104 -5.67 -3.34 11.95
N ALA A 105 -5.08 -4.05 12.92
CA ALA A 105 -4.99 -5.51 12.92
C ALA A 105 -6.36 -6.21 12.80
N LYS A 106 -7.41 -5.60 13.38
CA LYS A 106 -8.80 -6.10 13.33
C LYS A 106 -9.55 -5.70 12.07
N MET A 107 -9.01 -4.82 11.23
CA MET A 107 -9.66 -4.45 9.96
C MET A 107 -9.79 -5.66 9.04
N SER A 108 -10.87 -5.70 8.26
CA SER A 108 -10.90 -6.53 7.06
C SER A 108 -9.91 -5.98 6.05
N GLU A 109 -9.41 -6.83 5.16
CA GLU A 109 -8.50 -6.41 4.09
C GLU A 109 -9.10 -5.30 3.21
N PHE A 110 -10.40 -5.37 2.94
CA PHE A 110 -11.11 -4.29 2.24
C PHE A 110 -11.05 -2.94 2.99
N LYS A 111 -11.13 -2.97 4.33
CA LYS A 111 -10.99 -1.75 5.16
C LYS A 111 -9.54 -1.28 5.24
N MET A 112 -8.59 -2.20 5.41
CA MET A 112 -7.14 -1.91 5.37
C MET A 112 -6.78 -1.17 4.10
N LEU A 113 -7.36 -1.61 3.01
CA LEU A 113 -7.19 -0.98 1.74
C LEU A 113 -7.73 0.44 1.69
N ALA A 114 -9.03 0.62 1.92
CA ALA A 114 -9.64 1.94 1.87
C ALA A 114 -8.92 2.92 2.81
N PHE A 115 -8.47 2.42 3.96
CA PHE A 115 -7.66 3.17 4.89
C PHE A 115 -6.32 3.59 4.30
N ALA A 116 -5.55 2.66 3.74
CA ALA A 116 -4.33 3.05 3.05
C ALA A 116 -4.60 4.00 1.89
N LYS A 117 -5.76 3.93 1.18
CA LYS A 117 -6.14 4.89 0.12
C LYS A 117 -6.01 6.30 0.62
N GLN A 118 -6.73 6.51 1.70
CA GLN A 118 -6.88 7.79 2.33
C GLN A 118 -5.53 8.29 2.84
N ARG A 119 -4.74 7.44 3.49
CA ARG A 119 -3.41 7.82 4.00
C ARG A 119 -2.44 8.11 2.88
N GLY A 120 -2.47 7.31 1.82
CA GLY A 120 -1.65 7.47 0.63
C GLY A 120 -1.91 8.76 -0.14
N GLU A 121 -3.18 9.15 -0.26
CA GLU A 121 -3.58 10.43 -0.86
C GLU A 121 -3.01 11.61 -0.06
N ILE A 122 -3.10 11.55 1.27
CA ILE A 122 -2.55 12.56 2.19
C ILE A 122 -1.03 12.63 2.07
N PHE A 123 -0.33 11.49 2.05
CA PHE A 123 1.11 11.47 1.81
C PHE A 123 1.45 12.10 0.46
N SER A 124 0.74 11.74 -0.61
CA SER A 124 1.04 12.23 -1.95
C SER A 124 0.76 13.73 -2.15
N SER A 125 -0.11 14.32 -1.34
CA SER A 125 -0.48 15.75 -1.47
C SER A 125 0.60 16.66 -0.91
N THR A 126 1.49 16.14 -0.06
CA THR A 126 2.64 16.88 0.49
C THR A 126 3.88 16.77 -0.41
N LEU A 127 3.86 15.90 -1.41
CA LEU A 127 4.97 15.70 -2.34
C LEU A 127 5.00 16.77 -3.45
N PRO A 128 6.20 17.20 -3.89
CA PRO A 128 6.35 17.97 -5.10
C PRO A 128 5.80 17.24 -6.33
N PRO A 129 5.25 17.93 -7.34
CA PRO A 129 4.67 17.29 -8.53
C PRO A 129 5.63 16.36 -9.28
N GLY A 130 6.91 16.74 -9.41
CA GLY A 130 7.92 15.90 -10.05
C GLY A 130 8.22 14.64 -9.25
N GLU A 131 8.27 14.75 -7.93
CA GLU A 131 8.46 13.61 -7.06
C GLU A 131 7.26 12.67 -7.14
N LYS A 132 6.04 13.18 -7.11
CA LYS A 132 4.80 12.42 -7.35
C LYS A 132 4.72 11.75 -8.73
N ALA A 133 5.45 12.23 -9.73
CA ALA A 133 5.51 11.63 -11.06
C ALA A 133 6.62 10.55 -11.17
N ARG A 134 7.75 10.75 -10.48
CA ARG A 134 8.81 9.76 -10.32
C ARG A 134 8.34 8.61 -9.45
N LEU A 135 7.78 9.01 -8.30
CA LEU A 135 6.73 8.38 -7.53
C LEU A 135 5.37 8.39 -8.28
N LYS A 136 5.33 8.26 -9.62
CA LYS A 136 4.32 7.50 -10.43
C LYS A 136 4.88 6.25 -11.14
N GLN A 137 6.09 6.36 -11.68
CA GLN A 137 6.65 5.40 -12.61
C GLN A 137 7.22 4.10 -11.99
N ARG A 138 8.25 4.19 -11.13
CA ARG A 138 8.58 3.26 -10.00
C ARG A 138 7.65 2.04 -9.76
N ALA A 139 6.45 2.32 -9.22
CA ALA A 139 5.41 1.36 -8.86
C ALA A 139 4.82 0.66 -10.06
N SER A 140 4.57 1.41 -11.13
CA SER A 140 4.04 0.89 -12.39
C SER A 140 4.96 -0.20 -12.93
N GLU A 141 6.27 0.07 -12.89
CA GLU A 141 7.33 -0.85 -13.25
C GLU A 141 7.36 -2.07 -12.31
N LEU A 142 7.30 -1.82 -10.99
CA LEU A 142 7.29 -2.87 -9.97
C LEU A 142 6.13 -3.86 -10.14
N ILE A 143 4.95 -3.37 -10.48
CA ILE A 143 3.73 -4.18 -10.61
C ILE A 143 3.47 -4.68 -12.03
N GLY A 144 4.35 -4.35 -12.99
CA GLY A 144 4.21 -4.75 -14.39
C GLY A 144 3.00 -4.16 -15.12
N ILE A 145 2.47 -3.02 -14.66
CA ILE A 145 1.34 -2.31 -15.28
C ILE A 145 1.85 -1.01 -15.90
N ARG A 146 1.58 -0.77 -17.18
CA ARG A 146 1.83 0.55 -17.80
C ARG A 146 0.72 1.53 -17.36
N LEU A 147 1.07 2.58 -16.61
CA LEU A 147 0.16 3.62 -16.09
C LEU A 147 0.29 4.99 -16.79
#